data_AF-A0A1G6BXN1-F1
#
_entry.id   AF-A0A1G6BXN1-F1
#
_cell.length_a   1.000
_cell.length_b   1.000
_cell.length_c   1.000
_cell.angle_alpha   90.00
_cell.angle_beta   90.00
_cell.angle_gamma   90.00
#
_symmetry.space_group_name_H-M   'P 1'
#
loop_
_entity.id
_entity.type
_entity.pdbx_description
1 polymer ?
#
loop_
_entity_poly.entity_id
_entity_poly.type
_entity_poly.pdbx_seq_one_letter_code
_entity_poly.pdbx_strand_id
1 'polypeptide(L)'
;MRHPIYDGESENKKIMKTYQKMSLLLFVLILTLAVVIGLSKHSVNIISVTEANELVFSPENDEELSIYIPGITQIQLLDEFDYQSTEEIEGDGYIYGNAYSENYGDVKYYLYPSSKKYILIRYDEGYVVFNYLNTKNTEGFFTGLCELADEE
;
A
#
# COMPACT_ATOMS: atom_id res chain seq x y z
N MET A 1 -58.58 51.37 10.37
CA MET A 1 -57.75 50.57 9.44
C MET A 1 -56.36 50.43 10.07
N ARG A 2 -55.96 49.23 10.51
CA ARG A 2 -54.60 48.97 11.00
C ARG A 2 -53.82 48.28 9.89
N HIS A 3 -52.67 48.84 9.52
CA HIS A 3 -51.74 48.23 8.57
C HIS A 3 -51.15 46.94 9.16
N PRO A 4 -51.06 45.84 8.38
CA PRO A 4 -50.32 44.67 8.80
C PRO A 4 -48.81 45.00 8.78
N ILE A 5 -48.17 44.85 9.94
CA ILE A 5 -46.72 44.91 10.08
C ILE A 5 -46.16 43.65 9.41
N TYR A 6 -45.39 43.85 8.33
CA TYR A 6 -44.78 42.79 7.55
C TYR A 6 -43.69 42.12 8.40
N ASP A 7 -43.90 40.84 8.72
CA ASP A 7 -43.05 40.03 9.61
C ASP A 7 -41.80 39.50 8.86
N GLY A 8 -40.98 40.43 8.35
CA GLY A 8 -39.76 40.12 7.59
C GLY A 8 -38.63 39.48 8.41
N GLU A 9 -38.76 39.45 9.74
CA GLU A 9 -37.79 38.84 10.65
C GLU A 9 -37.93 37.31 10.72
N SER A 10 -39.17 36.81 10.53
CA SER A 10 -39.52 35.39 10.53
C SER A 10 -38.99 34.66 9.29
N GLU A 11 -39.10 35.28 8.11
CA GLU A 11 -38.61 34.70 6.85
C GLU A 11 -37.09 34.64 6.79
N ASN A 12 -36.39 35.70 7.22
CA ASN A 12 -34.92 35.71 7.26
C ASN A 12 -34.35 34.63 8.19
N LYS A 13 -34.97 34.39 9.36
CA LYS A 13 -34.57 33.32 10.28
C LYS A 13 -34.81 31.92 9.70
N LYS A 14 -35.89 31.73 8.92
CA LYS A 14 -36.15 30.47 8.21
C LYS A 14 -35.12 30.23 7.10
N ILE A 15 -34.85 31.25 6.29
CA ILE A 15 -33.86 31.19 5.21
C ILE A 15 -32.47 30.87 5.78
N MET A 16 -32.06 31.55 6.87
CA MET A 16 -30.77 31.32 7.51
C MET A 16 -30.63 29.90 8.09
N LYS A 17 -31.69 29.36 8.70
CA LYS A 17 -31.72 27.96 9.15
C LYS A 17 -31.67 26.96 7.99
N THR A 18 -32.28 27.27 6.85
CA THR A 18 -32.21 26.44 5.65
C THR A 18 -30.79 26.42 5.08
N TYR A 19 -30.12 27.57 4.98
CA TYR A 19 -28.73 27.64 4.54
C TYR A 19 -27.77 26.90 5.47
N GLN A 20 -27.95 27.03 6.79
CA GLN A 20 -27.15 26.28 7.77
C GLN A 20 -27.33 24.76 7.63
N LYS A 21 -28.57 24.30 7.39
CA LYS A 21 -28.84 22.87 7.14
C LYS A 21 -28.22 22.38 5.84
N MET A 22 -28.28 23.16 4.77
CA MET A 22 -27.65 22.81 3.50
C MET A 22 -26.11 22.82 3.58
N SER A 23 -25.51 23.79 4.28
CA SER A 23 -24.05 23.82 4.45
C SER A 23 -23.55 22.67 5.31
N LEU A 24 -24.32 22.29 6.36
CA LEU A 24 -24.04 21.11 7.17
C LEU A 24 -24.09 19.83 6.33
N LEU A 25 -25.13 19.68 5.49
CA LEU A 25 -25.25 18.53 4.59
C LEU A 25 -24.10 18.44 3.59
N LEU A 26 -23.69 19.58 3.00
CA LEU A 26 -22.55 19.65 2.09
C LEU A 26 -21.24 19.24 2.80
N PHE A 27 -21.04 19.71 4.04
CA PHE A 27 -19.87 19.35 4.82
C PHE A 27 -19.84 17.85 5.15
N VAL A 28 -20.97 17.28 5.57
CA VAL A 28 -21.10 15.83 5.82
C VAL A 28 -20.82 15.03 4.54
N LEU A 29 -21.29 15.49 3.38
CA LEU A 29 -21.03 14.87 2.08
C LEU A 29 -19.54 14.88 1.72
N ILE A 30 -18.86 16.02 1.90
CA ILE A 30 -17.42 16.13 1.65
C ILE A 30 -16.63 15.23 2.61
N LEU A 31 -17.04 15.16 3.87
CA LEU A 31 -16.38 14.35 4.88
C LEU A 31 -16.58 12.85 4.61
N THR A 32 -17.78 12.44 4.20
CA THR A 32 -18.04 11.06 3.75
C THR A 32 -17.27 10.73 2.49
N LEU A 33 -17.20 11.63 1.51
CA LEU A 33 -16.40 11.41 0.30
C LEU A 33 -14.90 11.28 0.63
N ALA A 34 -14.37 12.13 1.52
CA ALA A 34 -12.99 12.06 1.97
C ALA A 34 -12.68 10.78 2.76
N VAL A 35 -13.63 10.31 3.59
CA VAL A 35 -13.52 9.03 4.30
C VAL A 35 -13.60 7.86 3.33
N VAL A 36 -14.50 7.87 2.34
CA VAL A 36 -14.58 6.82 1.32
C VAL A 36 -13.29 6.78 0.50
N ILE A 37 -12.79 7.92 0.00
CA ILE A 37 -11.52 7.98 -0.73
C ILE A 37 -10.35 7.56 0.17
N GLY A 38 -10.36 7.95 1.45
CA GLY A 38 -9.33 7.60 2.43
C GLY A 38 -9.32 6.12 2.82
N LEU A 39 -10.50 5.49 2.92
CA LEU A 39 -10.66 4.06 3.17
C LEU A 39 -10.43 3.24 1.90
N SER A 40 -10.74 3.75 0.71
CA SER A 40 -10.38 3.07 -0.55
C SER A 40 -8.88 2.99 -0.77
N LYS A 41 -8.08 3.84 -0.12
CA LYS A 41 -6.62 3.69 -0.03
C LYS A 41 -6.22 2.70 1.08
N HIS A 42 -6.94 1.57 1.20
CA HIS A 42 -6.35 0.42 1.84
C HIS A 42 -5.16 0.02 0.99
N SER A 43 -3.96 0.39 1.44
CA SER A 43 -2.70 -0.10 0.90
C SER A 43 -2.82 -1.60 0.76
N VAL A 44 -2.98 -2.09 -0.47
CA VAL A 44 -2.90 -3.52 -0.76
C VAL A 44 -1.48 -3.90 -0.38
N ASN A 45 -1.34 -4.54 0.78
CA ASN A 45 -0.08 -5.10 1.20
C ASN A 45 0.11 -6.33 0.31
N ILE A 46 0.93 -6.17 -0.72
CA ILE A 46 1.32 -7.30 -1.58
C ILE A 46 2.13 -8.33 -0.81
N ILE A 47 2.69 -7.96 0.35
CA ILE A 47 3.58 -8.81 1.15
C ILE A 47 2.96 -9.03 2.53
N SER A 48 2.88 -10.29 2.95
CA SER A 48 2.48 -10.67 4.30
C SER A 48 3.37 -11.77 4.86
N VAL A 49 3.48 -11.83 6.18
CA VAL A 49 4.11 -12.94 6.91
C VAL A 49 3.01 -13.69 7.63
N THR A 50 2.92 -15.00 7.40
CA THR A 50 1.86 -15.85 7.97
C THR A 50 2.29 -16.46 9.31
N GLU A 51 1.32 -17.02 10.05
CA GLU A 51 1.59 -17.81 11.27
C GLU A 51 2.36 -19.11 10.99
N ALA A 52 2.45 -19.53 9.73
CA ALA A 52 3.20 -20.70 9.29
C ALA A 52 4.67 -20.39 8.94
N ASN A 53 5.18 -19.20 9.30
CA ASN A 53 6.50 -18.70 8.92
C ASN A 53 6.70 -18.67 7.39
N GLU A 54 5.67 -18.25 6.65
CA GLU A 54 5.76 -18.04 5.21
C GLU A 54 5.71 -16.55 4.88
N LEU A 55 6.58 -16.14 3.96
CA LEU A 55 6.54 -14.85 3.29
C LEU A 55 5.70 -14.99 2.01
N VAL A 56 4.54 -14.36 1.99
CA VAL A 56 3.56 -14.50 0.92
C VAL A 56 3.46 -13.20 0.12
N PHE A 57 3.61 -13.33 -1.20
CA PHE A 57 3.45 -12.27 -2.18
C PHE A 57 2.17 -12.52 -3.00
N SER A 58 1.17 -11.65 -2.86
CA SER A 58 -0.15 -11.81 -3.51
C SER A 58 -0.45 -10.63 -4.44
N PRO A 59 0.20 -10.54 -5.63
CA PRO A 59 -0.14 -9.53 -6.64
C PRO A 59 -1.56 -9.69 -7.19
N GLU A 60 -2.17 -8.59 -7.65
CA GLU A 60 -3.58 -8.61 -8.14
C GLU A 60 -3.84 -9.50 -9.35
N ASN A 61 -2.88 -9.62 -10.28
CA ASN A 61 -3.08 -10.28 -11.58
C ASN A 61 -2.04 -11.37 -11.87
N ASP A 62 -1.38 -11.92 -10.85
CA ASP A 62 -0.40 -12.99 -10.98
C ASP A 62 -0.56 -14.01 -9.86
N GLU A 63 0.07 -15.16 -10.01
CA GLU A 63 0.03 -16.23 -9.02
C GLU A 63 0.70 -15.79 -7.71
N GLU A 64 0.11 -16.24 -6.61
CA GLU A 64 0.69 -16.04 -5.29
C GLU A 64 2.02 -16.79 -5.19
N LEU A 65 3.04 -16.12 -4.66
CA LEU A 65 4.31 -16.73 -4.31
C LEU A 65 4.41 -16.83 -2.79
N SER A 66 4.59 -18.04 -2.28
CA SER A 66 4.81 -18.30 -0.85
C SER A 66 6.20 -18.87 -0.65
N ILE A 67 6.98 -18.24 0.23
CA ILE A 67 8.34 -18.64 0.57
C ILE A 67 8.38 -19.04 2.04
N TYR A 68 8.73 -20.28 2.32
CA TYR A 68 8.97 -20.73 3.69
C TYR A 68 10.24 -20.07 4.25
N ILE A 69 10.10 -19.27 5.31
CA ILE A 69 11.17 -18.42 5.85
C ILE A 69 12.39 -19.24 6.29
N PRO A 70 12.24 -20.39 6.98
CA PRO A 70 13.38 -21.25 7.30
C PRO A 70 14.10 -21.87 6.08
N GLY A 71 13.43 -21.91 4.93
CA GLY A 71 14.06 -22.32 3.65
C GLY A 71 14.89 -21.21 3.00
N ILE A 72 14.94 -20.01 3.59
CA ILE A 72 15.72 -18.90 3.06
C ILE A 72 17.20 -19.14 3.35
N THR A 73 17.98 -19.25 2.27
CA THR A 73 19.42 -19.48 2.34
C THR A 73 20.24 -18.19 2.41
N GLN A 74 19.64 -17.06 2.02
CA GLN A 74 20.31 -15.77 2.01
C GLN A 74 19.31 -14.63 2.05
N ILE A 75 19.59 -13.61 2.87
CA ILE A 75 18.87 -12.33 2.90
C ILE A 75 19.90 -11.21 2.77
N GLN A 76 19.67 -10.25 1.89
CA GLN A 76 20.51 -9.06 1.73
C GLN A 76 19.67 -7.80 1.63
N LEU A 77 20.17 -6.72 2.21
CA LEU A 77 19.66 -5.37 1.99
C LEU A 77 20.54 -4.68 0.94
N LEU A 78 19.93 -4.23 -0.15
CA LEU A 78 20.58 -3.56 -1.27
C LEU A 78 20.18 -2.08 -1.33
N ASP A 79 21.15 -1.23 -1.67
CA ASP A 79 20.94 0.19 -2.00
C ASP A 79 20.43 0.39 -3.42
N GLU A 80 20.88 -0.47 -4.32
CA GLU A 80 20.55 -0.43 -5.75
C GLU A 80 20.30 -1.85 -6.22
N PHE A 81 19.34 -2.00 -7.13
CA PHE A 81 19.04 -3.25 -7.80
C PHE A 81 18.95 -2.96 -9.29
N ASP A 82 19.98 -3.41 -10.01
CA ASP A 82 20.04 -3.28 -11.47
C ASP A 82 19.45 -4.53 -12.11
N TYR A 83 18.44 -4.32 -12.94
CA TYR A 83 17.66 -5.37 -13.58
C TYR A 83 17.12 -4.93 -14.93
N GLN A 84 16.93 -5.91 -15.80
CA GLN A 84 16.24 -5.74 -17.06
C GLN A 84 14.91 -6.49 -16.94
N SER A 85 13.81 -5.74 -16.83
CA SER A 85 12.48 -6.34 -16.77
C SER A 85 12.21 -7.11 -18.06
N THR A 86 11.76 -8.37 -17.91
CA THR A 86 11.27 -9.18 -19.02
C THR A 86 9.75 -9.08 -19.12
N GLU A 87 9.08 -8.88 -17.99
CA GLU A 87 7.65 -8.67 -17.86
C GLU A 87 7.38 -7.80 -16.63
N GLU A 88 6.83 -6.60 -16.85
CA GLU A 88 6.48 -5.63 -15.81
C GLU A 88 4.98 -5.41 -15.78
N ILE A 89 4.39 -5.54 -14.59
CA ILE A 89 2.98 -5.29 -14.34
C ILE A 89 2.86 -4.20 -13.29
N GLU A 90 2.11 -3.15 -13.60
CA GLU A 90 1.75 -2.10 -12.65
C GLU A 90 0.51 -2.50 -11.85
N GLY A 91 0.66 -2.58 -10.52
CA GLY A 91 -0.45 -2.69 -9.58
C GLY A 91 -0.82 -1.33 -8.98
N ASP A 92 -1.73 -1.30 -8.00
CA ASP A 92 -2.08 -0.05 -7.30
C ASP A 92 -0.98 0.41 -6.34
N GLY A 93 -0.02 1.18 -6.86
CA GLY A 93 1.07 1.79 -6.09
C GLY A 93 2.31 0.91 -5.91
N TYR A 94 2.38 -0.21 -6.61
CA TYR A 94 3.52 -1.13 -6.67
C TYR A 94 3.70 -1.67 -8.09
N ILE A 95 4.87 -2.21 -8.38
CA ILE A 95 5.22 -2.89 -9.63
C ILE A 95 5.72 -4.29 -9.30
N TYR A 96 5.43 -5.25 -10.16
CA TYR A 96 5.89 -6.63 -9.97
C TYR A 96 6.09 -7.33 -11.31
N GLY A 97 6.78 -8.47 -11.27
CA GLY A 97 6.97 -9.34 -12.41
C GLY A 97 8.28 -10.09 -12.36
N ASN A 98 8.81 -10.39 -13.54
CA ASN A 98 10.06 -11.13 -13.71
C ASN A 98 11.10 -10.22 -14.36
N ALA A 99 12.35 -10.35 -13.90
CA ALA A 99 13.47 -9.63 -14.46
C ALA A 99 14.70 -10.53 -14.54
N TYR A 100 15.64 -10.13 -15.39
CA TYR A 100 16.99 -10.67 -15.39
C TYR A 100 17.94 -9.68 -14.73
N SER A 101 18.78 -10.17 -13.80
CA SER A 101 19.90 -9.42 -13.22
C SER A 101 21.20 -10.15 -13.50
N GLU A 102 22.22 -9.44 -13.98
CA GLU A 102 23.54 -10.05 -14.25
C GLU A 102 24.16 -10.70 -13.00
N ASN A 103 23.83 -10.20 -11.81
CA ASN A 103 24.37 -10.69 -10.54
C ASN A 103 23.61 -11.90 -9.98
N TYR A 104 22.34 -12.07 -10.36
CA TYR A 104 21.43 -13.02 -9.69
C TYR A 104 20.69 -13.97 -10.64
N GLY A 105 20.79 -13.76 -11.96
CA GLY A 105 20.03 -14.51 -12.96
C GLY A 105 18.59 -14.03 -13.05
N ASP A 106 17.66 -14.97 -13.25
CA ASP A 106 16.22 -14.68 -13.26
C ASP A 106 15.72 -14.42 -11.82
N VAL A 107 14.99 -13.31 -11.65
CA VAL A 107 14.52 -12.80 -10.38
C VAL A 107 13.06 -12.39 -10.50
N LYS A 108 12.24 -12.84 -9.54
CA LYS A 108 10.91 -12.25 -9.32
C LYS A 108 11.07 -10.97 -8.53
N TYR A 109 10.31 -9.93 -8.86
CA TYR A 109 10.36 -8.67 -8.14
C TYR A 109 9.01 -8.12 -7.71
N TYR A 110 8.98 -7.45 -6.55
CA TYR A 110 7.80 -6.80 -5.96
C TYR A 110 8.19 -5.47 -5.32
N LEU A 111 8.00 -4.36 -6.04
CA LEU A 111 8.59 -3.07 -5.69
C LEU A 111 7.54 -2.00 -5.50
N TYR A 112 7.58 -1.31 -4.37
CA TYR A 112 6.99 0.01 -4.19
C TYR A 112 7.96 1.09 -4.66
N PRO A 113 7.58 1.94 -5.64
CA PRO A 113 8.44 3.02 -6.16
C PRO A 113 8.88 4.05 -5.10
N SER A 114 8.18 4.10 -3.96
CA SER A 114 8.45 4.97 -2.82
C SER A 114 9.60 4.50 -1.92
N SER A 115 10.13 3.28 -2.12
CA SER A 115 11.32 2.80 -1.41
C SER A 115 12.56 2.91 -2.29
N LYS A 116 13.69 3.25 -1.65
CA LYS A 116 15.03 3.31 -2.27
C LYS A 116 15.96 2.20 -1.80
N LYS A 117 15.41 1.20 -1.11
CA LYS A 117 16.13 0.03 -0.62
C LYS A 117 15.40 -1.20 -1.11
N TYR A 118 16.14 -2.29 -1.26
CA TYR A 118 15.61 -3.56 -1.74
C TYR A 118 16.08 -4.68 -0.83
N ILE A 119 15.22 -5.66 -0.61
CA ILE A 119 15.54 -6.90 0.08
C ILE A 119 15.64 -7.97 -1.00
N LEU A 120 16.81 -8.58 -1.12
CA LEU A 120 17.05 -9.76 -1.94
C LEU A 120 17.00 -10.99 -1.05
N ILE A 121 16.19 -11.97 -1.43
CA ILE A 121 16.12 -13.28 -0.81
C ILE A 121 16.56 -14.33 -1.82
N ARG A 122 17.36 -15.29 -1.37
CA ARG A 122 17.59 -16.57 -2.06
C ARG A 122 16.87 -17.69 -1.33
N TYR A 123 16.04 -18.42 -2.06
CA TYR A 123 15.32 -19.60 -1.59
C TYR A 123 15.49 -20.76 -2.60
N ASP A 124 14.86 -21.91 -2.32
CA ASP A 124 15.09 -23.14 -3.08
C ASP A 124 14.78 -23.02 -4.59
N GLU A 125 13.80 -22.21 -4.96
CA GLU A 125 13.37 -22.07 -6.36
C GLU A 125 14.02 -20.89 -7.09
N GLY A 126 14.81 -20.05 -6.39
CA GLY A 126 15.53 -18.95 -7.01
C GLY A 126 15.68 -17.72 -6.12
N TYR A 127 15.50 -16.55 -6.74
CA TYR A 127 15.69 -15.26 -6.09
C TYR A 127 14.43 -14.41 -6.18
N VAL A 128 14.13 -13.71 -5.08
CA VAL A 128 13.09 -12.69 -5.01
C VAL A 128 13.73 -11.37 -4.59
N VAL A 129 13.34 -10.28 -5.22
CA VAL A 129 13.71 -8.93 -4.81
C VAL A 129 12.47 -8.13 -4.51
N PHE A 130 12.39 -7.55 -3.32
CA PHE A 130 11.22 -6.76 -2.96
C PHE A 130 11.58 -5.57 -2.11
N ASN A 131 10.63 -4.66 -1.93
CA ASN A 131 10.72 -3.65 -0.90
C ASN A 131 9.34 -3.46 -0.26
N TYR A 132 9.24 -2.65 0.78
CA TYR A 132 8.01 -2.56 1.57
C TYR A 132 7.63 -1.11 1.87
N LEU A 133 6.64 -0.58 1.13
CA LEU A 133 5.96 0.73 1.25
C LEU A 133 6.86 1.99 1.18
N ASN A 134 8.00 2.02 1.85
CA ASN A 134 9.01 3.07 1.83
C ASN A 134 10.35 2.54 2.39
N THR A 135 11.42 3.33 2.26
CA THR A 135 12.77 2.93 2.70
C THR A 135 12.82 2.49 4.17
N LYS A 136 12.24 3.28 5.09
CA LYS A 136 12.30 2.99 6.53
C LYS A 136 11.57 1.68 6.88
N ASN A 137 10.41 1.48 6.27
CA ASN A 137 9.63 0.26 6.44
C ASN A 137 10.35 -0.96 5.83
N THR A 138 11.05 -0.77 4.70
CA THR A 138 11.88 -1.82 4.10
C THR A 138 13.04 -2.21 5.01
N GLU A 139 13.77 -1.24 5.57
CA GLU A 139 14.85 -1.52 6.54
C GLU A 139 14.33 -2.23 7.79
N GLY A 140 13.20 -1.79 8.33
CA GLY A 140 12.56 -2.45 9.48
C GLY A 140 12.11 -3.88 9.17
N PHE A 141 11.55 -4.10 7.98
CA PHE A 141 11.14 -5.43 7.52
C PHE A 141 12.35 -6.36 7.36
N PHE A 142 13.45 -5.85 6.78
CA PHE A 142 14.71 -6.60 6.66
C PHE A 142 15.21 -7.07 8.03
N THR A 143 15.28 -6.18 9.03
CA THR A 143 15.70 -6.56 10.39
C THR A 143 14.81 -7.66 10.96
N GLY A 144 13.48 -7.49 10.90
CA GLY A 144 12.55 -8.50 11.42
C GLY A 144 12.63 -9.84 10.68
N LEU A 145 12.86 -9.82 9.36
CA LEU A 145 13.01 -11.04 8.58
C LEU A 145 14.30 -11.79 8.94
N CYS A 146 15.42 -11.08 9.14
CA CYS A 146 16.66 -11.69 9.60
C CYS A 146 16.51 -12.30 10.99
N GLU A 147 15.85 -11.61 11.93
CA GLU A 147 15.56 -12.15 13.26
C GLU A 147 14.73 -13.44 13.18
N LEU A 148 13.70 -13.48 12.33
CA LEU A 148 12.88 -14.67 12.11
C LEU A 148 13.66 -15.83 11.46
N ALA A 149 14.59 -15.53 10.55
CA ALA A 149 15.40 -16.56 9.90
C ALA A 149 16.52 -17.11 10.82
N ASP A 150 16.96 -16.32 11.81
CA ASP A 150 17.99 -16.71 12.79
C ASP A 150 17.42 -17.45 14.02
N GLU A 151 16.09 -17.46 14.22
CA GLU A 151 15.44 -18.14 15.36
C GLU A 151 15.38 -19.69 15.25
N GLU A 152 15.94 -20.28 14.19
CA GLU A 152 16.06 -21.74 13.95
C GLU A 152 17.51 -22.24 13.85
#